data_AF-A0A960VAJ4-F1
#
_entry.id   AF-A0A960VAJ4-F1
#
_cell.length_a   1.000
_cell.length_b   1.000
_cell.length_c   1.000
_cell.angle_alpha   90.00
_cell.angle_beta   90.00
_cell.angle_gamma   90.00
#
_symmetry.space_group_name_H-M   'P 1'
#
loop_
_entity.id
_entity.type
_entity.pdbx_description
1 polymer ?
#
loop_
_entity_poly.entity_id
_entity_poly.type
_entity_poly.pdbx_seq_one_letter_code
_entity_poly.pdbx_strand_id
1 'polypeptide(L)'
;KTYGYQIILDELWEGLSHSYLFIKFNFEDPRTIYKYISSLCGGILFFTFLINFQKIFKQNLFTFPLLLGNAGILLFYGYFENYTITTLYIFLNSFVVYWIIYNNKKGIKPLLILAALAAIGCIFHLVFAYTFFSLVYLAFILSDKKDFIKNSIFSAILAGLILGITFGYFLFFSDLRIDPAQGHATNPKFYPIRKWISIGHFKEIFSCMFFNSASSLYAIFYFYFFEKTFFKEFFKSRFGKFLLFLLLGFLLHGFVHDPQLGFPADWDLMGFYWIPLSLISIFMIRDFDFRKSFFLFPFFIFNFILIQFTSFELNKPLPKKEKEVKELLSQINNFNNKYSDKKEIILPEHRKFHVRTLFFLYRTHEKLKQNSPESKELLETNEILEKEFISRYPNYDKIWKKDFLTRATKYHEDYLEFIKNK
;
A
#
# COMPACT_ATOMS: atom_id res chain seq x y z
N LYS A 1 -13.04 6.22 16.34
CA LYS A 1 -13.62 5.73 17.62
C LYS A 1 -15.13 5.55 17.49
N THR A 2 -15.86 6.61 17.15
CA THR A 2 -17.33 6.62 17.04
C THR A 2 -17.89 5.60 16.06
N TYR A 3 -17.31 5.42 14.87
CA TYR A 3 -17.91 4.56 13.83
C TYR A 3 -17.17 3.23 13.56
N GLY A 4 -16.24 2.83 14.42
CA GLY A 4 -15.48 1.59 14.27
C GLY A 4 -14.20 1.75 13.44
N TYR A 5 -13.80 0.68 12.74
CA TYR A 5 -12.56 0.58 11.98
C TYR A 5 -12.71 1.06 10.53
N GLN A 6 -11.63 1.53 9.91
CA GLN A 6 -11.64 1.78 8.47
C GLN A 6 -11.34 0.48 7.73
N ILE A 7 -12.21 0.13 6.77
CA ILE A 7 -12.02 -1.02 5.89
C ILE A 7 -12.18 -0.54 4.46
N ILE A 8 -11.18 -0.88 3.65
CA ILE A 8 -11.13 -0.65 2.21
C ILE A 8 -10.84 -2.00 1.55
N LEU A 9 -11.43 -2.23 0.37
CA LEU A 9 -11.32 -3.50 -0.34
C LEU A 9 -9.85 -3.89 -0.57
N ASP A 10 -9.03 -2.89 -0.89
CA ASP A 10 -7.67 -3.11 -1.37
C ASP A 10 -6.65 -3.33 -0.25
N GLU A 11 -6.97 -2.98 1.01
CA GLU A 11 -6.03 -2.89 2.14
C GLU A 11 -6.66 -3.38 3.45
N LEU A 12 -7.35 -4.52 3.37
CA LEU A 12 -8.31 -4.95 4.38
C LEU A 12 -7.71 -5.12 5.79
N TRP A 13 -6.65 -5.92 5.92
CA TRP A 13 -6.02 -6.13 7.23
C TRP A 13 -5.10 -4.99 7.65
N GLU A 14 -4.47 -4.30 6.70
CA GLU A 14 -3.59 -3.19 7.04
C GLU A 14 -4.42 -2.02 7.62
N GLY A 15 -5.50 -1.60 6.95
CA GLY A 15 -6.41 -0.56 7.46
C GLY A 15 -7.12 -0.96 8.77
N LEU A 16 -7.52 -2.24 8.89
CA LEU A 16 -8.12 -2.77 10.12
C LEU A 16 -7.12 -2.72 11.29
N SER A 17 -5.86 -3.11 11.07
CA SER A 17 -4.83 -3.14 12.10
C SER A 17 -4.51 -1.74 12.62
N HIS A 18 -4.32 -0.77 11.73
CA HIS A 18 -4.11 0.63 12.11
C HIS A 18 -5.28 1.15 12.94
N SER A 19 -6.51 0.92 12.47
CA SER A 19 -7.72 1.38 13.16
C SER A 19 -7.92 0.68 14.52
N TYR A 20 -7.63 -0.62 14.59
CA TYR A 20 -7.71 -1.41 15.82
C TYR A 20 -6.77 -0.87 16.89
N LEU A 21 -5.50 -0.69 16.53
CA LEU A 21 -4.49 -0.19 17.45
C LEU A 21 -4.76 1.27 17.83
N PHE A 22 -5.22 2.11 16.89
CA PHE A 22 -5.64 3.48 17.15
C PHE A 22 -6.71 3.54 18.25
N ILE A 23 -7.75 2.71 18.13
CA ILE A 23 -8.85 2.67 19.10
C ILE A 23 -8.39 2.07 20.43
N LYS A 24 -7.71 0.91 20.39
CA LYS A 24 -7.31 0.15 21.58
C LYS A 24 -6.38 0.93 22.51
N PHE A 25 -5.43 1.68 21.94
CA PHE A 25 -4.46 2.46 22.70
C PHE A 25 -4.88 3.92 22.89
N ASN A 26 -6.10 4.27 22.45
CA ASN A 26 -6.70 5.60 22.65
C ASN A 26 -5.83 6.76 22.12
N PHE A 27 -5.10 6.58 21.02
CA PHE A 27 -4.28 7.65 20.44
C PHE A 27 -5.14 8.90 20.10
N GLU A 28 -4.54 10.08 20.27
CA GLU A 28 -5.17 11.37 19.94
C GLU A 28 -5.00 11.73 18.46
N ASP A 29 -3.82 11.43 17.90
CA ASP A 29 -3.48 11.68 16.51
C ASP A 29 -3.34 10.35 15.75
N PRO A 30 -4.12 10.10 14.69
CA PRO A 30 -3.97 8.90 13.87
C PRO A 30 -2.57 8.79 13.24
N ARG A 31 -1.86 9.90 12.98
CA ARG A 31 -0.49 9.87 12.42
C ARG A 31 0.49 9.10 13.28
N THR A 32 0.28 9.11 14.58
CA THR A 32 1.14 8.41 15.54
C THR A 32 1.10 6.90 15.34
N ILE A 33 -0.07 6.30 15.08
CA ILE A 33 -0.14 4.83 14.92
C ILE A 33 0.54 4.38 13.64
N TYR A 34 0.32 5.09 12.53
CA TYR A 34 1.00 4.82 11.27
C TYR A 34 2.50 4.97 11.40
N LYS A 35 2.96 6.02 12.10
CA LYS A 35 4.39 6.23 12.36
C LYS A 35 5.01 5.05 13.12
N TYR A 36 4.34 4.57 14.18
CA TYR A 36 4.84 3.43 14.94
C TYR A 36 4.84 2.13 14.14
N ILE A 37 3.79 1.84 13.38
CA ILE A 37 3.71 0.63 12.56
C ILE A 37 4.77 0.68 11.46
N SER A 38 4.90 1.81 10.77
CA SER A 38 5.93 2.05 9.75
C SER A 38 7.34 1.80 10.31
N SER A 39 7.69 2.42 11.44
CA SER A 39 9.00 2.24 12.06
C SER A 39 9.21 0.83 12.62
N LEU A 40 8.18 0.20 13.17
CA LEU A 40 8.25 -1.19 13.62
C LEU A 40 8.51 -2.13 12.45
N CYS A 41 7.83 -1.94 11.32
CA CYS A 41 8.07 -2.73 10.11
C CYS A 41 9.50 -2.57 9.60
N GLY A 42 10.03 -1.34 9.61
CA GLY A 42 11.43 -1.06 9.31
C GLY A 42 12.39 -1.77 10.25
N GLY A 43 12.12 -1.74 11.56
CA GLY A 43 12.90 -2.44 12.58
C GLY A 43 12.88 -3.96 12.37
N ILE A 44 11.72 -4.55 12.10
CA ILE A 44 11.61 -5.99 11.80
C ILE A 44 12.39 -6.33 10.53
N LEU A 45 12.27 -5.53 9.48
CA LEU A 45 13.04 -5.70 8.24
C LEU A 45 14.54 -5.66 8.54
N PHE A 46 14.98 -4.64 9.27
CA PHE A 46 16.35 -4.42 9.71
C PHE A 46 16.91 -5.65 10.46
N PHE A 47 16.23 -6.09 11.51
CA PHE A 47 16.68 -7.23 12.30
C PHE A 47 16.62 -8.55 11.53
N THR A 48 15.60 -8.74 10.69
CA THR A 48 15.51 -9.91 9.80
C THR A 48 16.70 -9.96 8.87
N PHE A 49 17.07 -8.84 8.25
CA PHE A 49 18.24 -8.74 7.42
C PHE A 49 19.52 -9.04 8.20
N LEU A 50 19.73 -8.42 9.36
CA LEU A 50 20.92 -8.66 10.19
C LEU A 50 21.06 -10.14 10.59
N ILE A 51 19.98 -10.76 11.10
CA ILE A 51 20.00 -12.14 11.58
C ILE A 51 20.26 -13.10 10.42
N ASN A 52 19.55 -12.96 9.30
CA ASN A 52 19.75 -13.85 8.15
C ASN A 52 21.14 -13.67 7.53
N PHE A 53 21.67 -12.44 7.45
CA PHE A 53 23.01 -12.20 6.92
C PHE A 53 24.13 -12.75 7.80
N GLN A 54 24.01 -12.63 9.12
CA GLN A 54 25.00 -13.17 10.03
C GLN A 54 24.92 -14.70 10.14
N LYS A 55 23.72 -15.27 10.33
CA LYS A 55 23.56 -16.71 10.60
C LYS A 55 23.60 -17.58 9.35
N ILE A 56 22.94 -17.15 8.27
CA ILE A 56 22.78 -17.98 7.06
C ILE A 56 23.91 -17.71 6.07
N PHE A 57 24.33 -16.45 5.93
CA PHE A 57 25.25 -16.07 4.86
C PHE A 57 26.71 -15.95 5.30
N LYS A 58 27.02 -15.83 6.60
CA LYS A 58 28.39 -15.57 7.13
C LYS A 58 29.06 -14.38 6.41
N GLN A 59 28.26 -13.39 6.00
CA GLN A 59 28.73 -12.28 5.19
C GLN A 59 28.91 -10.99 5.96
N ASN A 60 29.67 -10.11 5.34
CA ASN A 60 30.01 -8.81 5.87
C ASN A 60 28.79 -7.88 5.86
N LEU A 61 28.66 -7.05 6.90
CA LEU A 61 27.56 -6.09 7.09
C LEU A 61 27.51 -4.99 6.00
N PHE A 62 28.42 -5.01 5.03
CA PHE A 62 28.57 -4.00 3.99
C PHE A 62 27.52 -4.05 2.86
N THR A 63 26.68 -5.08 2.77
CA THR A 63 25.48 -5.07 1.89
C THR A 63 24.35 -4.22 2.47
N PHE A 64 24.46 -3.83 3.73
CA PHE A 64 23.42 -3.15 4.48
C PHE A 64 23.16 -1.70 3.99
N PRO A 65 24.18 -0.87 3.68
CA PRO A 65 23.97 0.42 3.03
C PRO A 65 23.29 0.33 1.66
N LEU A 66 23.37 -0.81 0.96
CA LEU A 66 22.65 -0.98 -0.30
C LEU A 66 21.13 -1.04 -0.06
N LEU A 67 20.68 -1.77 0.97
CA LEU A 67 19.24 -1.83 1.30
C LEU A 67 18.72 -0.46 1.73
N LEU A 68 19.48 0.22 2.59
CA LEU A 68 19.11 1.54 3.12
C LEU A 68 19.37 2.70 2.15
N GLY A 69 20.10 2.47 1.06
CA GLY A 69 20.39 3.46 0.03
C GLY A 69 19.34 3.52 -1.09
N ASN A 70 18.22 2.82 -0.96
CA ASN A 70 17.08 2.91 -1.88
C ASN A 70 16.01 3.81 -1.26
N ALA A 71 15.45 4.76 -2.00
CA ALA A 71 14.44 5.68 -1.46
C ALA A 71 13.16 4.97 -1.02
N GLY A 72 12.87 3.78 -1.54
CA GLY A 72 11.75 2.95 -1.06
C GLY A 72 11.81 2.61 0.44
N ILE A 73 12.98 2.70 1.07
CA ILE A 73 13.13 2.54 2.52
C ILE A 73 12.45 3.66 3.32
N LEU A 74 12.18 4.82 2.69
CA LEU A 74 11.50 5.96 3.32
C LEU A 74 10.08 5.60 3.82
N LEU A 75 9.48 4.54 3.27
CA LEU A 75 8.22 3.96 3.78
C LEU A 75 8.31 3.53 5.25
N PHE A 76 9.51 3.30 5.78
CA PHE A 76 9.71 2.90 7.19
C PHE A 76 10.06 4.08 8.12
N TYR A 77 10.13 5.30 7.59
CA TYR A 77 10.46 6.52 8.33
C TYR A 77 9.22 7.30 8.77
N GLY A 78 8.19 6.58 9.23
CA GLY A 78 6.99 7.18 9.78
C GLY A 78 5.93 7.53 8.73
N TYR A 79 5.98 6.84 7.60
CA TYR A 79 5.08 7.04 6.47
C TYR A 79 3.61 6.73 6.84
N PHE A 80 2.67 7.48 6.25
CA PHE A 80 1.28 7.59 6.69
C PHE A 80 0.27 6.87 5.79
N GLU A 81 0.66 5.77 5.13
CA GLU A 81 -0.29 4.93 4.40
C GLU A 81 -0.03 3.43 4.60
N ASN A 82 -0.93 2.62 4.06
CA ASN A 82 -1.04 1.19 4.29
C ASN A 82 -0.19 0.35 3.31
N TYR A 83 1.08 0.72 3.13
CA TYR A 83 2.03 -0.06 2.30
C TYR A 83 3.18 -0.68 3.10
N THR A 84 3.32 -0.30 4.37
CA THR A 84 4.51 -0.63 5.16
C THR A 84 4.52 -2.10 5.58
N ILE A 85 3.37 -2.63 5.99
CA ILE A 85 3.23 -4.04 6.35
C ILE A 85 3.37 -4.89 5.09
N THR A 86 2.70 -4.51 4.01
CA THR A 86 2.78 -5.20 2.72
C THR A 86 4.22 -5.26 2.18
N THR A 87 4.96 -4.15 2.23
CA THR A 87 6.36 -4.08 1.81
C THR A 87 7.23 -5.05 2.62
N LEU A 88 7.15 -5.00 3.95
CA LEU A 88 7.83 -5.94 4.83
C LEU A 88 7.45 -7.39 4.48
N TYR A 89 6.17 -7.64 4.26
CA TYR A 89 5.64 -8.98 3.98
C TYR A 89 6.20 -9.56 2.67
N ILE A 90 6.39 -8.75 1.63
CA ILE A 90 7.03 -9.19 0.37
C ILE A 90 8.49 -9.58 0.60
N PHE A 91 9.25 -8.81 1.41
CA PHE A 91 10.62 -9.17 1.79
C PHE A 91 10.67 -10.50 2.55
N LEU A 92 9.85 -10.65 3.59
CA LEU A 92 9.80 -11.87 4.41
C LEU A 92 9.43 -13.09 3.55
N ASN A 93 8.44 -12.97 2.67
CA ASN A 93 8.07 -14.05 1.74
C ASN A 93 9.20 -14.41 0.79
N SER A 94 9.93 -13.42 0.28
CA SER A 94 11.08 -13.68 -0.59
C SER A 94 12.18 -14.44 0.13
N PHE A 95 12.40 -14.19 1.42
CA PHE A 95 13.30 -15.01 2.25
C PHE A 95 12.80 -16.43 2.48
N VAL A 96 11.49 -16.62 2.69
CA VAL A 96 10.89 -17.96 2.79
C VAL A 96 11.08 -18.73 1.48
N VAL A 97 10.83 -18.09 0.34
CA VAL A 97 11.06 -18.68 -1.00
C VAL A 97 12.54 -19.04 -1.18
N TYR A 98 13.44 -18.14 -0.80
CA TYR A 98 14.88 -18.41 -0.83
C TYR A 98 15.22 -19.66 -0.01
N TRP A 99 14.73 -19.76 1.23
CA TRP A 99 14.97 -20.91 2.09
C TRP A 99 14.43 -22.22 1.51
N ILE A 100 13.22 -22.20 0.91
CA ILE A 100 12.62 -23.36 0.24
C ILE A 100 13.50 -23.84 -0.92
N ILE A 101 13.95 -22.91 -1.78
CA ILE A 101 14.78 -23.21 -2.93
C ILE A 101 16.17 -23.70 -2.50
N TYR A 102 16.80 -23.02 -1.55
CA TYR A 102 18.13 -23.35 -1.03
C TYR A 102 18.16 -24.75 -0.43
N ASN A 103 17.14 -25.11 0.35
CA ASN A 103 17.02 -26.44 0.95
C ASN A 103 16.40 -27.51 0.03
N ASN A 104 16.24 -27.21 -1.27
CA ASN A 104 15.65 -28.09 -2.27
C ASN A 104 14.32 -28.72 -1.83
N LYS A 105 13.50 -27.99 -1.07
CA LYS A 105 12.18 -28.48 -0.64
C LYS A 105 11.25 -28.51 -1.84
N LYS A 106 10.64 -29.66 -2.10
CA LYS A 106 9.74 -29.91 -3.24
C LYS A 106 8.43 -30.54 -2.80
N GLY A 107 7.48 -30.59 -3.73
CA GLY A 107 6.17 -31.19 -3.57
C GLY A 107 5.11 -30.21 -3.07
N ILE A 108 3.97 -30.77 -2.66
CA ILE A 108 2.78 -29.99 -2.31
C ILE A 108 2.98 -29.11 -1.07
N LYS A 109 3.71 -29.58 -0.05
CA LYS A 109 3.89 -28.86 1.24
C LYS A 109 4.43 -27.43 1.07
N PRO A 110 5.60 -27.19 0.43
CA PRO A 110 6.08 -25.83 0.22
C PRO A 110 5.12 -24.99 -0.62
N LEU A 111 4.39 -25.58 -1.57
CA LEU A 111 3.42 -24.87 -2.39
C LEU A 111 2.15 -24.46 -1.64
N LEU A 112 1.69 -25.27 -0.67
CA LEU A 112 0.58 -24.88 0.21
C LEU A 112 0.99 -23.74 1.14
N ILE A 113 2.23 -23.78 1.67
CA ILE A 113 2.77 -22.69 2.48
C ILE A 113 2.81 -21.39 1.66
N LEU A 114 3.38 -21.43 0.45
CA LEU A 114 3.46 -20.27 -0.42
C LEU A 114 2.08 -19.74 -0.85
N ALA A 115 1.12 -20.63 -1.09
CA ALA A 115 -0.25 -20.25 -1.42
C ALA A 115 -0.95 -19.57 -0.24
N ALA A 116 -0.81 -20.10 0.98
CA ALA A 116 -1.36 -19.49 2.18
C ALA A 116 -0.74 -18.11 2.45
N LEU A 117 0.59 -18.01 2.33
CA LEU A 117 1.30 -16.74 2.48
C LEU A 117 0.86 -15.73 1.40
N ALA A 118 0.70 -16.15 0.15
CA ALA A 118 0.20 -15.27 -0.90
C ALA A 118 -1.22 -14.78 -0.63
N ALA A 119 -2.11 -15.65 -0.16
CA ALA A 119 -3.46 -15.27 0.23
C ALA A 119 -3.47 -14.25 1.37
N ILE A 120 -2.66 -14.48 2.41
CA ILE A 120 -2.49 -13.52 3.52
C ILE A 120 -1.92 -12.19 3.01
N GLY A 121 -0.96 -12.23 2.08
CA GLY A 121 -0.41 -11.04 1.43
C GLY A 121 -1.47 -10.22 0.72
N CYS A 122 -2.37 -10.87 -0.04
CA CYS A 122 -3.49 -10.19 -0.69
C CYS A 122 -4.51 -9.62 0.30
N ILE A 123 -4.64 -10.21 1.50
CA ILE A 123 -5.50 -9.68 2.56
C ILE A 123 -4.88 -8.42 3.20
N PHE A 124 -3.55 -8.35 3.32
CA PHE A 124 -2.87 -7.11 3.71
C PHE A 124 -3.06 -6.04 2.65
N HIS A 125 -2.74 -6.37 1.39
CA HIS A 125 -2.98 -5.48 0.26
C HIS A 125 -3.11 -6.24 -1.08
N LEU A 126 -4.09 -5.88 -1.91
CA LEU A 126 -4.37 -6.56 -3.18
C LEU A 126 -3.23 -6.50 -4.20
N VAL A 127 -2.35 -5.49 -4.11
CA VAL A 127 -1.12 -5.41 -4.92
C VAL A 127 -0.24 -6.67 -4.80
N PHE A 128 -0.37 -7.44 -3.71
CA PHE A 128 0.34 -8.70 -3.55
C PHE A 128 -0.06 -9.73 -4.62
N ALA A 129 -1.24 -9.61 -5.24
CA ALA A 129 -1.68 -10.46 -6.34
C ALA A 129 -0.71 -10.45 -7.54
N TYR A 130 0.09 -9.39 -7.71
CA TYR A 130 1.12 -9.30 -8.74
C TYR A 130 2.29 -10.27 -8.54
N THR A 131 2.40 -10.90 -7.38
CA THR A 131 3.30 -12.05 -7.18
C THR A 131 2.87 -13.30 -7.95
N PHE A 132 1.69 -13.31 -8.58
CA PHE A 132 1.14 -14.44 -9.32
C PHE A 132 2.14 -15.09 -10.31
N PHE A 133 2.87 -14.29 -11.10
CA PHE A 133 3.84 -14.83 -12.06
C PHE A 133 4.98 -15.59 -11.37
N SER A 134 5.45 -15.10 -10.23
CA SER A 134 6.49 -15.77 -9.46
C SER A 134 5.94 -17.04 -8.78
N LEU A 135 4.68 -17.04 -8.34
CA LEU A 135 4.00 -18.22 -7.80
C LEU A 135 3.80 -19.33 -8.85
N VAL A 136 3.41 -18.99 -10.08
CA VAL A 136 3.31 -19.95 -11.19
C VAL A 136 4.67 -20.58 -11.48
N TYR A 137 5.72 -19.76 -11.51
CA TYR A 137 7.08 -20.25 -11.67
C TYR A 137 7.48 -21.20 -10.52
N LEU A 138 7.18 -20.85 -9.26
CA LEU A 138 7.45 -21.71 -8.10
C LEU A 138 6.67 -23.03 -8.17
N ALA A 139 5.39 -23.00 -8.55
CA ALA A 139 4.60 -24.21 -8.77
C ALA A 139 5.26 -25.14 -9.78
N PHE A 140 5.79 -24.58 -10.87
CA PHE A 140 6.49 -25.33 -11.91
C PHE A 140 7.80 -25.97 -11.42
N ILE A 141 8.64 -25.23 -10.68
CA ILE A 141 9.96 -25.75 -10.27
C ILE A 141 9.92 -26.62 -9.00
N LEU A 142 8.90 -26.45 -8.15
CA LEU A 142 8.77 -27.19 -6.90
C LEU A 142 7.91 -28.45 -7.06
N SER A 143 7.14 -28.59 -8.15
CA SER A 143 6.38 -29.80 -8.46
C SER A 143 7.17 -30.75 -9.36
N ASP A 144 6.85 -32.04 -9.28
CA ASP A 144 7.16 -32.98 -10.36
C ASP A 144 6.25 -32.70 -11.55
N LYS A 145 6.74 -32.95 -12.79
CA LYS A 145 6.01 -32.61 -14.03
C LYS A 145 4.57 -33.15 -14.05
N LYS A 146 4.38 -34.37 -13.54
CA LYS A 146 3.07 -35.06 -13.49
C LYS A 146 2.13 -34.46 -12.44
N ASP A 147 2.67 -33.86 -11.39
CA ASP A 147 1.91 -33.35 -10.24
C ASP A 147 1.71 -31.84 -10.28
N PHE A 148 2.29 -31.14 -11.27
CA PHE A 148 2.17 -29.68 -11.42
C PHE A 148 0.72 -29.21 -11.36
N ILE A 149 -0.14 -29.72 -12.23
CA ILE A 149 -1.56 -29.31 -12.30
C ILE A 149 -2.26 -29.60 -10.97
N LYS A 150 -2.05 -30.80 -10.41
CA LYS A 150 -2.65 -31.23 -9.14
C LYS A 150 -2.25 -30.29 -8.00
N ASN A 151 -0.95 -30.04 -7.83
CA ASN A 151 -0.43 -29.17 -6.78
C ASN A 151 -0.91 -27.72 -6.96
N SER A 152 -0.92 -27.21 -8.19
CA SER A 152 -1.44 -25.88 -8.51
C SER A 152 -2.92 -25.73 -8.14
N ILE A 153 -3.75 -26.74 -8.45
CA ILE A 153 -5.17 -26.74 -8.06
C ILE A 153 -5.33 -26.74 -6.54
N PHE A 154 -4.61 -27.61 -5.81
CA PHE A 154 -4.70 -27.63 -4.34
C PHE A 154 -4.24 -26.31 -3.71
N SER A 155 -3.15 -25.73 -4.20
CA SER A 155 -2.69 -24.40 -3.79
C SER A 155 -3.71 -23.32 -4.09
N ALA A 156 -4.33 -23.33 -5.27
CA ALA A 156 -5.37 -22.37 -5.65
C ALA A 156 -6.63 -22.52 -4.78
N ILE A 157 -7.06 -23.76 -4.48
CA ILE A 157 -8.18 -24.02 -3.58
C ILE A 157 -7.88 -23.48 -2.18
N LEU A 158 -6.69 -23.75 -1.63
CA LEU A 158 -6.31 -23.25 -0.30
C LEU A 158 -6.30 -21.71 -0.27
N ALA A 159 -5.67 -21.07 -1.24
CA ALA A 159 -5.65 -19.62 -1.34
C ALA A 159 -7.07 -19.06 -1.50
N GLY A 160 -7.88 -19.67 -2.36
CA GLY A 160 -9.28 -19.30 -2.58
C GLY A 160 -10.15 -19.47 -1.34
N LEU A 161 -9.92 -20.50 -0.52
CA LEU A 161 -10.61 -20.67 0.76
C LEU A 161 -10.25 -19.57 1.76
N ILE A 162 -8.95 -19.27 1.92
CA ILE A 162 -8.49 -18.20 2.80
C ILE A 162 -9.09 -16.86 2.37
N LEU A 163 -8.94 -16.50 1.09
CA LEU A 163 -9.49 -15.27 0.53
C LEU A 163 -11.02 -15.25 0.61
N GLY A 164 -11.68 -16.34 0.23
CA GLY A 164 -13.14 -16.44 0.21
C GLY A 164 -13.76 -16.31 1.60
N ILE A 165 -13.16 -16.94 2.62
CA ILE A 165 -13.60 -16.80 4.01
C ILE A 165 -13.40 -15.36 4.48
N THR A 166 -12.22 -14.78 4.26
CA THR A 166 -11.91 -13.42 4.72
C THR A 166 -12.76 -12.36 4.01
N PHE A 167 -12.72 -12.30 2.68
CA PHE A 167 -13.52 -11.33 1.92
C PHE A 167 -15.03 -11.59 2.08
N GLY A 168 -15.46 -12.86 2.14
CA GLY A 168 -16.86 -13.21 2.43
C GLY A 168 -17.33 -12.68 3.78
N TYR A 169 -16.50 -12.80 4.82
CA TYR A 169 -16.79 -12.20 6.13
C TYR A 169 -17.00 -10.69 6.03
N PHE A 170 -16.08 -9.97 5.39
CA PHE A 170 -16.16 -8.52 5.29
C PHE A 170 -17.18 -7.98 4.28
N LEU A 171 -17.63 -8.81 3.34
CA LEU A 171 -18.71 -8.46 2.42
C LEU A 171 -20.09 -8.65 3.06
N PHE A 172 -20.30 -9.74 3.81
CA PHE A 172 -21.64 -10.14 4.25
C PHE A 172 -21.88 -10.00 5.75
N PHE A 173 -20.87 -10.20 6.59
CA PHE A 173 -21.04 -10.37 8.04
C PHE A 173 -20.43 -9.26 8.90
N SER A 174 -19.42 -8.52 8.41
CA SER A 174 -18.78 -7.47 9.19
C SER A 174 -19.68 -6.26 9.41
N ASP A 175 -19.59 -5.66 10.60
CA ASP A 175 -20.24 -4.40 11.02
C ASP A 175 -19.92 -3.20 10.13
N LEU A 176 -18.80 -3.30 9.40
CA LEU A 176 -18.38 -2.37 8.36
C LEU A 176 -18.15 -3.21 7.12
N ARG A 177 -19.16 -3.25 6.25
CA ARG A 177 -19.08 -3.98 5.00
C ARG A 177 -18.16 -3.25 4.02
N ILE A 178 -17.38 -4.02 3.28
CA ILE A 178 -16.64 -3.46 2.14
C ILE A 178 -17.64 -3.00 1.10
N ASP A 179 -17.40 -1.82 0.54
CA ASP A 179 -18.09 -1.33 -0.64
C ASP A 179 -17.25 -1.67 -1.88
N PRO A 180 -17.66 -2.64 -2.71
CA PRO A 180 -16.92 -3.01 -3.91
C PRO A 180 -16.75 -1.85 -4.88
N ALA A 181 -17.61 -0.82 -4.83
CA ALA A 181 -17.48 0.35 -5.71
C ALA A 181 -16.34 1.30 -5.30
N GLN A 182 -15.70 1.07 -4.15
CA GLN A 182 -14.63 1.94 -3.63
C GLN A 182 -13.23 1.36 -3.80
N GLY A 183 -13.09 0.16 -4.39
CA GLY A 183 -11.79 -0.44 -4.66
C GLY A 183 -11.20 0.04 -5.98
N HIS A 184 -9.88 0.17 -6.02
CA HIS A 184 -9.13 0.48 -7.24
C HIS A 184 -9.26 -0.61 -8.30
N ALA A 185 -9.52 -1.86 -7.87
CA ALA A 185 -9.79 -2.97 -8.77
C ALA A 185 -11.09 -2.81 -9.58
N THR A 186 -12.02 -1.97 -9.12
CA THR A 186 -13.36 -1.81 -9.73
C THR A 186 -13.60 -0.38 -10.23
N ASN A 187 -12.87 0.61 -9.72
CA ASN A 187 -12.95 2.02 -10.13
C ASN A 187 -11.59 2.73 -10.02
N PRO A 188 -11.13 3.46 -11.07
CA PRO A 188 -11.84 3.78 -12.31
C PRO A 188 -11.86 2.59 -13.30
N LYS A 189 -12.70 2.69 -14.34
CA LYS A 189 -12.72 1.72 -15.45
C LYS A 189 -11.31 1.60 -16.05
N PHE A 190 -10.95 0.38 -16.49
CA PHE A 190 -9.67 0.08 -17.13
C PHE A 190 -9.16 1.24 -17.99
N TYR A 191 -7.95 1.72 -17.71
CA TYR A 191 -7.32 2.78 -18.49
C TYR A 191 -7.33 2.39 -19.97
N PRO A 192 -7.53 3.31 -20.92
CA PRO A 192 -7.53 2.95 -22.33
C PRO A 192 -6.22 2.23 -22.69
N ILE A 193 -6.30 1.03 -23.27
CA ILE A 193 -5.12 0.19 -23.60
C ILE A 193 -4.09 0.98 -24.41
N ARG A 194 -4.56 1.84 -25.33
CA ARG A 194 -3.71 2.75 -26.13
C ARG A 194 -2.84 3.72 -25.32
N LYS A 195 -3.17 3.93 -24.03
CA LYS A 195 -2.39 4.76 -23.10
C LYS A 195 -1.53 3.93 -22.14
N TRP A 196 -1.61 2.60 -22.14
CA TRP A 196 -0.75 1.72 -21.32
C TRP A 196 0.71 1.76 -21.78
N ILE A 197 0.92 2.10 -23.05
CA ILE A 197 2.23 2.10 -23.71
C ILE A 197 2.39 3.47 -24.38
N SER A 198 2.99 4.41 -23.65
CA SER A 198 3.37 5.71 -24.21
C SER A 198 4.77 6.10 -23.73
N ILE A 199 5.50 6.89 -24.51
CA ILE A 199 6.84 7.35 -24.14
C ILE A 199 6.82 8.09 -22.79
N GLY A 200 5.74 8.85 -22.51
CA GLY A 200 5.53 9.46 -21.20
C GLY A 200 5.49 8.42 -20.09
N HIS A 201 4.62 7.42 -20.23
CA HIS A 201 4.46 6.32 -19.26
C HIS A 201 5.77 5.55 -19.00
N PHE A 202 6.57 5.33 -20.04
CA PHE A 202 7.89 4.69 -19.89
C PHE A 202 8.86 5.57 -19.12
N LYS A 203 8.92 6.87 -19.43
CA LYS A 203 9.78 7.82 -18.68
C LYS A 203 9.40 7.86 -17.22
N GLU A 204 8.11 7.88 -16.95
CA GLU A 204 7.50 7.90 -15.63
C GLU A 204 7.85 6.67 -14.78
N ILE A 205 7.60 5.46 -15.28
CA ILE A 205 8.00 4.21 -14.60
C ILE A 205 9.51 4.17 -14.40
N PHE A 206 10.29 4.52 -15.44
CA PHE A 206 11.75 4.51 -15.34
C PHE A 206 12.26 5.50 -14.29
N SER A 207 11.71 6.71 -14.25
CA SER A 207 12.02 7.72 -13.23
C SER A 207 11.70 7.19 -11.84
N CYS A 208 10.54 6.59 -11.63
CA CYS A 208 10.20 6.00 -10.33
C CYS A 208 11.12 4.85 -9.94
N MET A 209 11.44 3.93 -10.86
CA MET A 209 12.42 2.88 -10.60
C MET A 209 13.79 3.46 -10.23
N PHE A 210 14.23 4.47 -10.97
CA PHE A 210 15.52 5.14 -10.77
C PHE A 210 15.59 5.82 -9.40
N PHE A 211 14.62 6.67 -9.06
CA PHE A 211 14.62 7.39 -7.79
C PHE A 211 14.34 6.48 -6.59
N ASN A 212 13.45 5.48 -6.72
CA ASN A 212 13.16 4.57 -5.61
C ASN A 212 14.25 3.51 -5.38
N SER A 213 15.02 3.15 -6.41
CA SER A 213 15.90 1.96 -6.41
C SER A 213 17.32 2.25 -6.90
N ALA A 214 17.80 3.49 -6.80
CA ALA A 214 19.06 3.95 -7.38
C ALA A 214 20.26 3.04 -7.02
N SER A 215 20.43 2.73 -5.73
CA SER A 215 21.51 1.85 -5.26
C SER A 215 21.44 0.46 -5.87
N SER A 216 20.23 -0.10 -5.94
CA SER A 216 20.00 -1.44 -6.50
C SER A 216 20.21 -1.47 -8.01
N LEU A 217 19.71 -0.46 -8.74
CA LEU A 217 19.91 -0.37 -10.19
C LEU A 217 21.38 -0.17 -10.55
N TYR A 218 22.11 0.64 -9.79
CA TYR A 218 23.55 0.82 -10.00
C TYR A 218 24.31 -0.51 -9.85
N ALA A 219 24.02 -1.28 -8.79
CA ALA A 219 24.61 -2.61 -8.60
C ALA A 219 24.26 -3.56 -9.75
N ILE A 220 22.99 -3.61 -10.16
CA ILE A 220 22.52 -4.45 -11.27
C ILE A 220 23.22 -4.06 -12.58
N PHE A 221 23.34 -2.76 -12.88
CA PHE A 221 24.04 -2.27 -14.06
C PHE A 221 25.53 -2.62 -14.02
N TYR A 222 26.17 -2.50 -12.86
CA TYR A 222 27.55 -2.95 -12.72
C TYR A 222 27.71 -4.42 -13.11
N PHE A 223 26.89 -5.31 -12.53
CA PHE A 223 26.98 -6.73 -12.86
C PHE A 223 26.64 -7.00 -14.34
N TYR A 224 25.68 -6.27 -14.90
CA TYR A 224 25.30 -6.40 -16.30
C TYR A 224 26.43 -6.00 -17.27
N PHE A 225 27.12 -4.89 -17.01
CA PHE A 225 28.15 -4.36 -17.92
C PHE A 225 29.53 -4.98 -17.69
N PHE A 226 29.93 -5.20 -16.44
CA PHE A 226 31.30 -5.56 -16.08
C PHE A 226 31.46 -7.03 -15.68
N GLU A 227 30.41 -7.67 -15.14
CA GLU A 227 30.44 -9.05 -14.66
C GLU A 227 29.41 -9.93 -15.40
N LYS A 228 29.40 -9.81 -16.74
CA LYS A 228 28.39 -10.41 -17.64
C LYS A 228 28.17 -11.91 -17.41
N THR A 229 29.23 -12.67 -17.16
CA THR A 229 29.14 -14.13 -16.93
C THR A 229 28.39 -14.42 -15.64
N PHE A 230 28.78 -13.79 -14.54
CA PHE A 230 28.11 -13.92 -13.25
C PHE A 230 26.65 -13.44 -13.33
N PHE A 231 26.38 -12.30 -13.97
CA PHE A 231 25.02 -11.80 -14.18
C PHE A 231 24.12 -12.84 -14.85
N LYS A 232 24.62 -13.46 -15.94
CA LYS A 232 23.89 -14.52 -16.65
C LYS A 232 23.70 -15.76 -15.79
N GLU A 233 24.69 -16.16 -15.01
CA GLU A 233 24.61 -17.32 -14.10
C GLU A 233 23.60 -17.09 -12.97
N PHE A 234 23.59 -15.91 -12.37
CA PHE A 234 22.64 -15.52 -11.34
C PHE A 234 21.19 -15.71 -11.82
N PHE A 235 20.85 -15.17 -12.99
CA PHE A 235 19.50 -15.30 -13.58
C PHE A 235 19.22 -16.68 -14.19
N LYS A 236 20.23 -17.56 -14.34
CA LYS A 236 20.01 -18.98 -14.65
C LYS A 236 19.57 -19.76 -13.40
N SER A 237 19.99 -19.33 -12.21
CA SER A 237 19.63 -19.96 -10.94
C SER A 237 18.12 -19.96 -10.70
N ARG A 238 17.64 -20.92 -9.89
CA ARG A 238 16.20 -21.01 -9.57
C ARG A 238 15.68 -19.76 -8.87
N PHE A 239 16.46 -19.19 -7.96
CA PHE A 239 16.06 -18.01 -7.19
C PHE A 239 16.15 -16.72 -8.01
N GLY A 240 17.19 -16.56 -8.83
CA GLY A 240 17.30 -15.41 -9.74
C GLY A 240 16.12 -15.32 -10.72
N LYS A 241 15.65 -16.46 -11.25
CA LYS A 241 14.43 -16.50 -12.06
C LYS A 241 13.18 -16.13 -11.26
N PHE A 242 13.05 -16.60 -10.02
CA PHE A 242 11.94 -16.19 -9.15
C PHE A 242 11.89 -14.66 -8.99
N LEU A 243 13.03 -14.03 -8.68
CA LEU A 243 13.12 -12.58 -8.54
C LEU A 243 12.81 -11.84 -9.84
N LEU A 244 13.19 -12.40 -11.00
CA LEU A 244 12.83 -11.83 -12.29
C LEU A 244 11.32 -11.89 -12.55
N PHE A 245 10.65 -13.00 -12.23
CA PHE A 245 9.20 -13.10 -12.34
C PHE A 245 8.48 -12.21 -11.33
N LEU A 246 9.06 -12.00 -10.14
CA LEU A 246 8.55 -11.06 -9.16
C LEU A 246 8.65 -9.61 -9.68
N LEU A 247 9.81 -9.23 -10.24
CA LEU A 247 10.00 -7.94 -10.89
C LEU A 247 9.02 -7.74 -12.04
N LEU A 248 8.85 -8.73 -12.91
CA LEU A 248 7.90 -8.68 -14.00
C LEU A 248 6.47 -8.45 -13.51
N GLY A 249 6.06 -9.14 -12.45
CA GLY A 249 4.75 -8.97 -11.84
C GLY A 249 4.50 -7.53 -11.40
N PHE A 250 5.42 -6.95 -10.63
CA PHE A 250 5.28 -5.55 -10.21
C PHE A 250 5.43 -4.57 -11.39
N LEU A 251 6.31 -4.80 -12.37
CA LEU A 251 6.35 -3.95 -13.57
C LEU A 251 4.99 -3.93 -14.29
N LEU A 252 4.31 -5.08 -14.40
CA LEU A 252 2.97 -5.15 -14.97
C LEU A 252 1.94 -4.35 -14.17
N HIS A 253 2.05 -4.30 -12.84
CA HIS A 253 1.25 -3.39 -12.03
C HIS A 253 1.44 -1.93 -12.47
N GLY A 254 2.70 -1.51 -12.64
CA GLY A 254 3.03 -0.15 -13.04
C GLY A 254 2.56 0.24 -14.44
N PHE A 255 2.49 -0.71 -15.37
CA PHE A 255 1.96 -0.44 -16.71
C PHE A 255 0.43 -0.48 -16.78
N VAL A 256 -0.24 -1.27 -15.93
CA VAL A 256 -1.68 -1.56 -16.07
C VAL A 256 -2.55 -0.77 -15.10
N HIS A 257 -2.16 -0.65 -13.83
CA HIS A 257 -2.97 -0.01 -12.78
C HIS A 257 -2.51 1.40 -12.41
N ASP A 258 -1.22 1.68 -12.34
CA ASP A 258 -0.75 3.02 -11.95
C ASP A 258 -1.25 4.18 -12.85
N PRO A 259 -1.39 4.05 -14.18
CA PRO A 259 -1.99 5.14 -14.95
C PRO A 259 -3.47 5.39 -14.61
N GLN A 260 -4.15 4.44 -13.97
CA GLN A 260 -5.53 4.61 -13.46
C GLN A 260 -5.57 5.44 -12.17
N LEU A 261 -4.46 5.47 -11.42
CA LEU A 261 -4.35 6.11 -10.11
C LEU A 261 -3.85 7.56 -10.20
N GLY A 262 -3.70 8.11 -11.40
CA GLY A 262 -3.31 9.52 -11.57
C GLY A 262 -1.81 9.75 -11.40
N PHE A 263 -1.00 8.83 -11.92
CA PHE A 263 0.46 8.95 -11.98
C PHE A 263 0.93 10.40 -12.33
N PRO A 264 1.92 10.99 -11.63
CA PRO A 264 2.80 10.44 -10.58
C PRO A 264 2.30 10.61 -9.13
N ALA A 265 1.01 10.89 -8.89
CA ALA A 265 0.52 11.28 -7.56
C ALA A 265 0.77 10.23 -6.45
N ASP A 266 0.62 8.93 -6.77
CA ASP A 266 0.78 7.81 -5.82
C ASP A 266 2.13 7.09 -6.02
N TRP A 267 3.23 7.83 -5.84
CA TRP A 267 4.60 7.32 -6.01
C TRP A 267 4.99 6.23 -4.98
N ASP A 268 4.24 6.15 -3.89
CA ASP A 268 4.36 5.21 -2.79
C ASP A 268 3.85 3.80 -3.13
N LEU A 269 2.82 3.68 -3.96
CA LEU A 269 2.43 2.43 -4.62
C LEU A 269 3.53 1.92 -5.57
N MET A 270 4.31 2.82 -6.16
CA MET A 270 5.53 2.45 -6.90
C MET A 270 6.68 2.00 -5.98
N GLY A 271 6.49 2.11 -4.66
CA GLY A 271 7.31 1.52 -3.61
C GLY A 271 7.31 -0.01 -3.62
N PHE A 272 6.63 -0.72 -4.52
CA PHE A 272 6.84 -2.17 -4.66
C PHE A 272 7.93 -2.53 -5.68
N TYR A 273 8.35 -1.63 -6.57
CA TYR A 273 9.37 -1.92 -7.59
C TYR A 273 10.78 -2.02 -7.03
N TRP A 274 11.08 -1.26 -5.98
CA TRP A 274 12.39 -1.31 -5.36
C TRP A 274 12.63 -2.62 -4.65
N ILE A 275 11.59 -3.34 -4.22
CA ILE A 275 11.71 -4.60 -3.48
C ILE A 275 12.42 -5.68 -4.30
N PRO A 276 11.92 -6.11 -5.48
CA PRO A 276 12.60 -7.12 -6.29
C PRO A 276 13.97 -6.64 -6.78
N LEU A 277 14.14 -5.36 -7.12
CA LEU A 277 15.44 -4.81 -7.52
C LEU A 277 16.46 -4.87 -6.38
N SER A 278 16.03 -4.55 -5.15
CA SER A 278 16.87 -4.64 -3.96
C SER A 278 17.20 -6.08 -3.63
N LEU A 279 16.26 -7.00 -3.73
CA LEU A 279 16.55 -8.41 -3.55
C LEU A 279 17.54 -8.92 -4.62
N ILE A 280 17.39 -8.54 -5.89
CA ILE A 280 18.34 -8.92 -6.95
C ILE A 280 19.75 -8.43 -6.61
N SER A 281 19.92 -7.13 -6.35
CA SER A 281 21.23 -6.53 -6.08
C SER A 281 21.87 -7.09 -4.81
N ILE A 282 21.09 -7.26 -3.74
CA ILE A 282 21.55 -7.85 -2.47
C ILE A 282 22.08 -9.27 -2.69
N PHE A 283 21.33 -10.12 -3.39
CA PHE A 283 21.73 -11.50 -3.60
C PHE A 283 22.87 -11.63 -4.63
N MET A 284 22.97 -10.72 -5.60
CA MET A 284 24.12 -10.64 -6.51
C MET A 284 25.40 -10.27 -5.78
N ILE A 285 25.39 -9.23 -4.95
CA ILE A 285 26.58 -8.85 -4.16
C ILE A 285 26.95 -9.97 -3.19
N ARG A 286 25.94 -10.62 -2.60
CA ARG A 286 26.15 -11.77 -1.73
C ARG A 286 26.85 -12.91 -2.47
N ASP A 287 26.38 -13.28 -3.65
CA ASP A 287 26.96 -14.43 -4.37
C ASP A 287 28.28 -14.09 -5.09
N PHE A 288 28.72 -12.83 -5.04
CA PHE A 288 29.96 -12.35 -5.64
C PHE A 288 31.09 -12.16 -4.62
N ASP A 289 32.36 -12.13 -5.08
CA ASP A 289 33.49 -11.82 -4.19
C ASP A 289 33.41 -10.34 -3.76
N PHE A 290 33.05 -10.13 -2.49
CA PHE A 290 32.87 -8.80 -1.92
C PHE A 290 34.07 -7.87 -2.17
N ARG A 291 35.30 -8.39 -2.14
CA ARG A 291 36.53 -7.59 -2.37
C ARG A 291 36.55 -6.96 -3.75
N LYS A 292 35.96 -7.64 -4.74
CA LYS A 292 35.84 -7.12 -6.11
C LYS A 292 34.73 -6.09 -6.24
N SER A 293 33.71 -6.14 -5.38
CA SER A 293 32.59 -5.17 -5.37
C SER A 293 32.84 -3.92 -4.52
N PHE A 294 33.99 -3.81 -3.85
CA PHE A 294 34.25 -2.73 -2.89
C PHE A 294 34.17 -1.33 -3.50
N PHE A 295 34.47 -1.17 -4.79
CA PHE A 295 34.37 0.11 -5.49
C PHE A 295 32.92 0.61 -5.65
N LEU A 296 31.89 -0.24 -5.48
CA LEU A 296 30.48 0.18 -5.45
C LEU A 296 30.12 0.88 -4.13
N PHE A 297 30.90 0.63 -3.08
CA PHE A 297 30.58 1.04 -1.71
C PHE A 297 30.47 2.56 -1.53
N PRO A 298 31.35 3.41 -2.10
CA PRO A 298 31.20 4.86 -2.02
C PRO A 298 29.84 5.35 -2.54
N PHE A 299 29.33 4.74 -3.61
CA PHE A 299 28.01 5.08 -4.16
C PHE A 299 26.89 4.67 -3.20
N PHE A 300 26.96 3.48 -2.59
CA PHE A 300 25.96 3.06 -1.60
C PHE A 300 25.97 3.95 -0.36
N ILE A 301 27.15 4.35 0.12
CA ILE A 301 27.28 5.29 1.25
C ILE A 301 26.72 6.66 0.87
N PHE A 302 27.04 7.18 -0.31
CA PHE A 302 26.48 8.44 -0.80
C PHE A 302 24.95 8.40 -0.82
N ASN A 303 24.35 7.37 -1.42
CA ASN A 303 22.90 7.22 -1.45
C ASN A 303 22.31 7.04 -0.05
N PHE A 304 22.95 6.24 0.81
CA PHE A 304 22.52 6.08 2.19
C PHE A 304 22.46 7.44 2.91
N ILE A 305 23.53 8.25 2.83
CA ILE A 305 23.57 9.59 3.43
C ILE A 305 22.48 10.48 2.84
N LEU A 306 22.30 10.46 1.51
CA LEU A 306 21.25 11.21 0.84
C LEU A 306 19.86 10.82 1.36
N ILE A 307 19.56 9.53 1.47
CA ILE A 307 18.28 9.03 1.98
C ILE A 307 18.09 9.40 3.46
N GLN A 308 19.13 9.32 4.30
CA GLN A 308 19.02 9.77 5.70
C GLN A 308 18.74 11.27 5.78
N PHE A 309 19.43 12.08 4.97
CA PHE A 309 19.19 13.52 4.91
C PHE A 309 17.77 13.83 4.42
N THR A 310 17.32 13.20 3.34
CA THR A 310 15.95 13.33 2.84
C THR A 310 14.92 12.92 3.88
N SER A 311 15.14 11.82 4.58
CA SER A 311 14.27 11.38 5.67
C SER A 311 14.18 12.41 6.80
N PHE A 312 15.31 13.00 7.18
CA PHE A 312 15.35 14.05 8.20
C PHE A 312 14.58 15.30 7.75
N GLU A 313 14.79 15.76 6.51
CA GLU A 313 14.09 16.91 5.94
C GLU A 313 12.57 16.66 5.83
N LEU A 314 12.16 15.48 5.35
CA LEU A 314 10.74 15.11 5.21
C LEU A 314 10.02 14.98 6.57
N ASN A 315 10.75 14.67 7.64
CA ASN A 315 10.21 14.60 9.00
C ASN A 315 10.09 15.95 9.70
N LYS A 316 10.56 17.05 9.11
CA LYS A 316 10.43 18.37 9.72
C LYS A 316 8.95 18.79 9.74
N PRO A 317 8.41 19.18 10.92
CA PRO A 317 7.03 19.63 11.00
C PRO A 317 6.88 20.93 10.22
N LEU A 318 5.83 21.01 9.39
CA LEU A 318 5.45 22.23 8.71
C LEU A 318 4.41 22.94 9.58
N PRO A 319 4.71 24.11 10.19
CA PRO A 319 3.83 24.74 11.17
C PRO A 319 2.41 24.98 10.65
N LYS A 320 2.29 25.37 9.37
CA LYS A 320 1.00 25.56 8.72
C LYS A 320 0.18 24.27 8.64
N LYS A 321 0.79 23.16 8.20
CA LYS A 321 0.12 21.85 8.12
C LYS A 321 -0.22 21.30 9.52
N GLU A 322 0.66 21.49 10.50
CA GLU A 322 0.36 21.09 11.88
C GLU A 322 -0.83 21.85 12.46
N LYS A 323 -0.97 23.14 12.16
CA LYS A 323 -2.15 23.92 12.53
C LYS A 323 -3.41 23.37 11.85
N GLU A 324 -3.36 23.13 10.54
CA GLU A 324 -4.48 22.55 9.78
C GLU A 324 -4.90 21.17 10.33
N VAL A 325 -3.95 20.31 10.71
CA VAL A 325 -4.24 19.01 11.31
C VAL A 325 -4.91 19.17 12.67
N LYS A 326 -4.40 20.06 13.54
CA LYS A 326 -5.03 20.32 14.85
C LYS A 326 -6.44 20.86 14.72
N GLU A 327 -6.67 21.77 13.78
CA GLU A 327 -8.01 22.28 13.45
C GLU A 327 -8.93 21.15 12.97
N LEU A 328 -8.44 20.28 12.08
CA LEU A 328 -9.21 19.14 11.59
C LEU A 328 -9.54 18.13 12.70
N LEU A 329 -8.59 17.83 13.59
CA LEU A 329 -8.82 16.94 14.73
C LEU A 329 -9.85 17.53 15.70
N SER A 330 -9.79 18.84 15.96
CA SER A 330 -10.80 19.56 16.73
C SER A 330 -12.19 19.46 16.08
N GLN A 331 -12.28 19.68 14.76
CA GLN A 331 -13.52 19.52 13.99
C GLN A 331 -14.06 18.09 14.07
N ILE A 332 -13.19 17.08 13.96
CA ILE A 332 -13.59 15.67 14.08
C ILE A 332 -14.11 15.37 15.48
N ASN A 333 -13.48 15.90 16.54
CA ASN A 333 -13.95 15.71 17.91
C ASN A 333 -15.30 16.39 18.15
N ASN A 334 -15.48 17.63 17.68
CA ASN A 334 -16.76 18.34 17.77
C ASN A 334 -17.86 17.63 16.98
N PHE A 335 -17.54 17.13 15.78
CA PHE A 335 -18.44 16.28 15.00
C PHE A 335 -18.85 15.03 15.78
N ASN A 336 -17.88 14.33 16.35
CA ASN A 336 -18.15 13.13 17.14
C ASN A 336 -19.03 13.42 18.35
N ASN A 337 -18.83 14.54 19.04
CA ASN A 337 -19.66 14.96 20.17
C ASN A 337 -21.08 15.37 19.74
N LYS A 338 -21.24 16.00 18.57
CA LYS A 338 -22.56 16.40 18.04
C LYS A 338 -23.40 15.20 17.58
N TYR A 339 -22.76 14.13 17.11
CA TYR A 339 -23.43 13.00 16.46
C TYR A 339 -23.12 11.63 17.09
N SER A 340 -22.62 11.57 18.33
CA SER A 340 -22.23 10.32 19.02
C SER A 340 -23.39 9.34 19.18
N ASP A 341 -24.57 9.86 19.46
CA ASP A 341 -25.72 9.07 19.93
C ASP A 341 -26.44 8.32 18.80
N LYS A 342 -26.02 8.51 17.54
CA LYS A 342 -26.70 7.98 16.36
C LYS A 342 -26.08 6.70 15.80
N LYS A 343 -25.00 6.17 16.39
CA LYS A 343 -24.25 5.03 15.82
C LYS A 343 -25.05 3.73 15.78
N GLU A 344 -25.80 3.42 16.84
CA GLU A 344 -26.43 2.10 17.03
C GLU A 344 -27.58 1.82 16.05
N ILE A 345 -28.21 2.86 15.51
CA ILE A 345 -29.39 2.73 14.67
C ILE A 345 -28.97 2.52 13.17
N ILE A 346 -27.69 2.74 12.80
CA ILE A 346 -27.25 2.78 11.38
C ILE A 346 -26.90 1.38 10.90
N LEU A 347 -27.58 0.92 9.85
CA LEU A 347 -27.26 -0.33 9.16
C LEU A 347 -25.77 -0.35 8.72
N PRO A 348 -25.04 -1.45 8.98
CA PRO A 348 -23.62 -1.62 8.63
C PRO A 348 -23.22 -1.09 7.25
N GLU A 349 -23.96 -1.46 6.21
CA GLU A 349 -23.74 -1.08 4.80
C GLU A 349 -23.85 0.42 4.52
N HIS A 350 -24.49 1.20 5.40
CA HIS A 350 -24.71 2.62 5.23
C HIS A 350 -23.84 3.48 6.12
N ARG A 351 -23.13 2.91 7.10
CA ARG A 351 -22.28 3.66 8.04
C ARG A 351 -21.24 4.52 7.35
N LYS A 352 -20.50 3.96 6.38
CA LYS A 352 -19.44 4.70 5.66
C LYS A 352 -20.01 5.88 4.87
N PHE A 353 -21.11 5.66 4.16
CA PHE A 353 -21.83 6.70 3.43
C PHE A 353 -22.34 7.79 4.37
N HIS A 354 -23.02 7.39 5.45
CA HIS A 354 -23.59 8.30 6.44
C HIS A 354 -22.53 9.21 7.08
N VAL A 355 -21.43 8.64 7.56
CA VAL A 355 -20.36 9.41 8.21
C VAL A 355 -19.70 10.38 7.23
N ARG A 356 -19.40 9.93 6.00
CA ARG A 356 -18.74 10.79 5.00
C ARG A 356 -19.62 11.98 4.62
N THR A 357 -20.89 11.73 4.32
CA THR A 357 -21.83 12.79 3.93
C THR A 357 -22.09 13.76 5.08
N LEU A 358 -22.35 13.25 6.29
CA LEU A 358 -22.65 14.10 7.42
C LEU A 358 -21.43 14.91 7.87
N PHE A 359 -20.24 14.31 7.85
CA PHE A 359 -18.99 15.03 8.16
C PHE A 359 -18.68 16.09 7.11
N PHE A 360 -18.92 15.81 5.82
CA PHE A 360 -18.81 16.80 4.76
C PHE A 360 -19.70 18.01 5.04
N LEU A 361 -21.02 17.79 5.25
CA LEU A 361 -21.98 18.85 5.53
C LEU A 361 -21.59 19.67 6.77
N TYR A 362 -21.27 18.98 7.87
CA TYR A 362 -20.80 19.61 9.10
C TYR A 362 -19.57 20.50 8.88
N ARG A 363 -18.54 19.99 8.18
CA ARG A 363 -17.30 20.75 7.95
C ARG A 363 -17.53 21.96 7.07
N THR A 364 -18.35 21.84 6.03
CA THR A 364 -18.71 22.97 5.16
C THR A 364 -19.51 24.01 5.93
N HIS A 365 -20.44 23.60 6.81
CA HIS A 365 -21.21 24.49 7.67
C HIS A 365 -20.34 25.33 8.59
N GLU A 366 -19.41 24.69 9.31
CA GLU A 366 -18.50 25.38 10.24
C GLU A 366 -17.59 26.39 9.52
N LYS A 367 -17.13 26.06 8.31
CA LYS A 367 -16.37 27.00 7.48
C LYS A 367 -17.20 28.18 6.96
N LEU A 368 -18.46 27.94 6.59
CA LEU A 368 -19.35 29.00 6.11
C LEU A 368 -19.72 29.97 7.24
N LYS A 369 -19.97 29.48 8.46
CA LYS A 369 -20.25 30.34 9.64
C LYS A 369 -19.18 31.41 9.87
N GLN A 370 -17.91 31.07 9.67
CA GLN A 370 -16.77 31.99 9.82
C GLN A 370 -16.77 33.13 8.78
N ASN A 371 -17.56 32.99 7.71
CA ASN A 371 -17.65 33.89 6.57
C ASN A 371 -19.05 34.51 6.43
N SER A 372 -19.84 34.55 7.50
CA SER A 372 -21.12 35.26 7.53
C SER A 372 -20.88 36.77 7.53
N PRO A 373 -21.59 37.58 6.71
CA PRO A 373 -22.87 37.30 6.03
C PRO A 373 -22.79 36.79 4.58
N GLU A 374 -21.63 36.84 3.93
CA GLU A 374 -21.45 36.55 2.48
C GLU A 374 -21.83 35.11 2.07
N SER A 375 -21.96 34.21 3.04
CA SER A 375 -22.23 32.78 2.85
C SER A 375 -23.66 32.35 3.24
N LYS A 376 -24.56 33.31 3.52
CA LYS A 376 -25.89 33.02 4.11
C LYS A 376 -26.71 32.00 3.32
N GLU A 377 -26.80 32.14 2.00
CA GLU A 377 -27.57 31.22 1.14
C GLU A 377 -26.99 29.79 1.13
N LEU A 378 -25.65 29.67 1.10
CA LEU A 378 -24.96 28.38 1.20
C LEU A 378 -25.14 27.75 2.59
N LEU A 379 -25.18 28.56 3.64
CA LEU A 379 -25.44 28.09 5.00
C LEU A 379 -26.85 27.51 5.11
N GLU A 380 -27.86 28.22 4.60
CA GLU A 380 -29.26 27.76 4.59
C GLU A 380 -29.42 26.46 3.78
N THR A 381 -28.79 26.39 2.61
CA THR A 381 -28.79 25.18 1.78
C THR A 381 -28.14 23.99 2.51
N ASN A 382 -27.02 24.22 3.19
CA ASN A 382 -26.35 23.18 3.98
C ASN A 382 -27.27 22.64 5.09
N GLU A 383 -27.93 23.53 5.84
CA GLU A 383 -28.83 23.13 6.92
C GLU A 383 -30.03 22.33 6.42
N ILE A 384 -30.57 22.68 5.25
CA ILE A 384 -31.64 21.93 4.59
C ILE A 384 -31.15 20.51 4.25
N LEU A 385 -29.97 20.40 3.61
CA LEU A 385 -29.38 19.11 3.26
C LEU A 385 -29.07 18.26 4.50
N GLU A 386 -28.53 18.85 5.57
CA GLU A 386 -28.25 18.15 6.84
C GLU A 386 -29.55 17.63 7.47
N LYS A 387 -30.57 18.48 7.61
CA LYS A 387 -31.87 18.09 8.18
C LYS A 387 -32.54 17.01 7.36
N GLU A 388 -32.54 17.15 6.04
CA GLU A 388 -33.10 16.15 5.13
C GLU A 388 -32.37 14.81 5.28
N PHE A 389 -31.04 14.82 5.23
CA PHE A 389 -30.20 13.63 5.36
C PHE A 389 -30.45 12.89 6.67
N ILE A 390 -30.54 13.63 7.78
CA ILE A 390 -30.84 13.07 9.10
C ILE A 390 -32.29 12.55 9.17
N SER A 391 -33.26 13.23 8.57
CA SER A 391 -34.68 12.86 8.64
C SER A 391 -35.03 11.58 7.87
N ARG A 392 -34.25 11.27 6.83
CA ARG A 392 -34.48 10.12 5.94
C ARG A 392 -33.89 8.81 6.46
N TYR A 393 -33.17 8.90 7.56
CA TYR A 393 -32.60 7.78 8.25
C TYR A 393 -33.66 6.88 8.93
N PRO A 394 -33.51 5.54 8.97
CA PRO A 394 -32.42 4.71 8.43
C PRO A 394 -32.58 4.25 6.98
N ASN A 395 -33.65 4.66 6.29
CA ASN A 395 -34.01 4.15 4.97
C ASN A 395 -33.68 5.15 3.86
N TYR A 396 -32.51 4.96 3.25
CA TYR A 396 -32.13 5.66 2.03
C TYR A 396 -32.59 4.86 0.81
N ASP A 397 -33.80 5.11 0.32
CA ASP A 397 -34.22 4.50 -0.94
C ASP A 397 -33.32 4.98 -2.09
N LYS A 398 -33.18 4.15 -3.14
CA LYS A 398 -32.24 4.39 -4.24
C LYS A 398 -32.55 5.68 -5.01
N ILE A 399 -33.83 6.04 -5.14
CA ILE A 399 -34.27 7.21 -5.91
C ILE A 399 -33.89 8.46 -5.14
N TRP A 400 -34.26 8.52 -3.85
CA TRP A 400 -33.91 9.60 -2.96
C TRP A 400 -32.39 9.76 -2.86
N LYS A 401 -31.64 8.66 -2.67
CA LYS A 401 -30.17 8.73 -2.56
C LYS A 401 -29.53 9.34 -3.80
N LYS A 402 -30.05 9.02 -4.99
CA LYS A 402 -29.57 9.60 -6.25
C LYS A 402 -29.88 11.09 -6.32
N ASP A 403 -31.12 11.49 -6.03
CA ASP A 403 -31.53 12.89 -6.03
C ASP A 403 -30.76 13.75 -5.00
N PHE A 404 -30.66 13.26 -3.76
CA PHE A 404 -29.89 13.89 -2.71
C PHE A 404 -28.43 14.09 -3.12
N LEU A 405 -27.80 13.06 -3.71
CA LEU A 405 -26.42 13.16 -4.18
C LEU A 405 -26.27 14.20 -5.30
N THR A 406 -27.20 14.27 -6.24
CA THR A 406 -27.18 15.31 -7.28
C THR A 406 -27.24 16.72 -6.67
N ARG A 407 -28.13 16.95 -5.70
CA ARG A 407 -28.22 18.25 -5.01
C ARG A 407 -27.01 18.54 -4.14
N ALA A 408 -26.49 17.56 -3.42
CA ALA A 408 -25.27 17.69 -2.62
C ALA A 408 -24.03 17.96 -3.49
N THR A 409 -23.94 17.36 -4.68
CA THR A 409 -22.88 17.66 -5.65
C THR A 409 -22.97 19.10 -6.14
N LYS A 410 -24.17 19.56 -6.53
CA LYS A 410 -24.37 20.97 -6.92
C LYS A 410 -23.96 21.93 -5.80
N TYR A 411 -24.44 21.69 -4.58
CA TYR A 411 -24.04 22.46 -3.40
C TYR A 411 -22.52 22.46 -3.20
N HIS A 412 -21.85 21.33 -3.44
CA HIS A 412 -20.39 21.26 -3.33
C HIS A 412 -19.69 22.13 -4.37
N GLU A 413 -20.17 22.15 -5.62
CA GLU A 413 -19.65 23.01 -6.68
C GLU A 413 -19.78 24.50 -6.31
N ASP A 414 -20.97 24.91 -5.86
CA ASP A 414 -21.25 26.28 -5.42
C ASP A 414 -20.34 26.68 -4.22
N TYR A 415 -20.15 25.75 -3.27
CA TYR A 415 -19.23 25.93 -2.14
C TYR A 415 -17.76 26.09 -2.57
N LEU A 416 -17.31 25.32 -3.55
CA LEU A 416 -15.94 25.41 -4.07
C LEU A 416 -15.71 26.73 -4.82
N GLU A 417 -16.69 27.20 -5.57
CA GLU A 417 -16.63 28.51 -6.23
C GLU A 417 -16.55 29.64 -5.20
N PHE A 418 -17.37 29.58 -4.15
CA PHE A 418 -17.32 30.53 -3.04
C PHE A 418 -15.92 30.58 -2.38
N ILE A 419 -15.31 29.43 -2.10
CA ILE A 419 -13.95 29.41 -1.52
C ILE A 419 -12.92 29.98 -2.48
N LYS A 420 -13.00 29.68 -3.79
CA LYS A 420 -12.02 30.18 -4.77
C LYS A 420 -12.03 31.70 -4.91
N ASN A 421 -13.19 32.31 -4.69
CA ASN A 421 -13.37 33.75 -4.78
C ASN A 421 -12.95 34.51 -3.49
N LYS A 422 -12.48 33.78 -2.46
CA LYS A 422 -11.88 34.33 -1.23
C LYS A 422 -10.38 34.07 -1.20
#